data_AF-B7G225-F1
#
_entry.id   AF-B7G225-F1
#
_cell.length_a   1.000
_cell.length_b   1.000
_cell.length_c   1.000
_cell.angle_alpha   90.00
_cell.angle_beta   90.00
_cell.angle_gamma   90.00
#
_symmetry.space_group_name_H-M   'P 1'
#
loop_
_entity.id
_entity.type
_entity.pdbx_description
1 polymer ?
#
loop_
_entity_poly.entity_id
_entity_poly.type
_entity_poly.pdbx_seq_one_letter_code
_entity_poly.pdbx_strand_id
1 'polypeptide(L)'
;MKVAIAALLLVAAAECEAFPATTTMQMPTNRRNVLVASSFFGGMFGGSDEPAKAKLSGNLGTTNEVTKVVNGMKQRRLGGSDILVSELGLGTQRWVSTDYNAPDEKEVFEFMDKAILKNGVNLLDTAEQYPIPSDGKTSSDGDTERVIGKWMKERRVDRESVVIATKITGGRNITPRNIKLDCEGSLKRLGTDYIDVYQLHWPQRYSPQSNWGQSLAYNIENDSNLYWRGRGGPTSFEELCMSMEGLIQEGKIRGWGLCNDNAYGLTACTSTARSLGTTPPCSIQGDFSILDRKSEENGVAEAASPFNENVGFMSYNSLAGGMLTGKYMDIPAALDDLDNPERAKKNLQNPRGRMDTRGWGSTLYRYRSEAALEAIQEYARIAEKYKMPLTELSLRWCRQRSLITTTLVGHTSMKQLEESLKYFTIKEPLSKEVMWEIDVVHMRNRLPLFSNENVGRDWYGEGEIGEPIP
;
A
#
# COMPACT_ATOMS: atom_id res chain seq x y z
N MET A 1 20.39 40.96 -52.31
CA MET A 1 18.97 41.17 -51.91
C MET A 1 18.96 41.17 -50.39
N LYS A 2 18.99 42.32 -49.68
CA LYS A 2 17.86 43.22 -49.32
C LYS A 2 16.63 42.42 -48.86
N VAL A 3 15.96 42.57 -47.70
CA VAL A 3 15.84 43.53 -46.55
C VAL A 3 14.91 42.76 -45.55
N ALA A 4 15.02 42.71 -44.21
CA ALA A 4 14.75 43.69 -43.13
C ALA A 4 15.12 43.00 -41.76
N ILE A 5 15.90 43.58 -40.81
CA ILE A 5 15.62 44.64 -39.80
C ILE A 5 14.52 44.21 -38.80
N ALA A 6 14.71 43.88 -37.51
CA ALA A 6 15.46 44.42 -36.35
C ALA A 6 14.56 45.19 -35.35
N ALA A 7 14.55 44.75 -34.09
CA ALA A 7 14.31 45.47 -32.82
C ALA A 7 14.14 44.43 -31.68
N LEU A 8 14.67 44.52 -30.46
CA LEU A 8 15.49 45.51 -29.76
C LEU A 8 16.09 44.80 -28.53
N LEU A 9 17.35 45.06 -28.20
CA LEU A 9 18.04 44.59 -26.99
C LEU A 9 18.81 45.80 -26.41
N LEU A 10 18.85 45.88 -25.08
CA LEU A 10 19.58 46.79 -24.18
C LEU A 10 19.05 48.21 -23.90
N VAL A 11 18.84 48.48 -22.60
CA VAL A 11 19.25 49.61 -21.72
C VAL A 11 18.51 49.34 -20.38
N ALA A 12 19.00 49.43 -19.14
CA ALA A 12 20.29 49.66 -18.48
C ALA A 12 20.12 49.26 -16.99
N ALA A 13 21.23 49.10 -16.28
CA ALA A 13 21.31 48.86 -14.83
C ALA A 13 21.49 50.17 -14.03
N ALA A 14 21.32 50.05 -12.69
CA ALA A 14 21.47 51.03 -11.60
C ALA A 14 20.20 51.88 -11.32
N GLU A 15 19.73 52.10 -10.09
CA GLU A 15 20.43 52.34 -8.81
C GLU A 15 19.70 51.76 -7.58
N CYS A 16 20.47 51.53 -6.51
CA CYS A 16 20.02 51.24 -5.14
C CYS A 16 19.65 52.52 -4.40
N GLU A 17 18.52 52.54 -3.70
CA GLU A 17 18.33 53.35 -2.48
C GLU A 17 17.48 52.58 -1.45
N ALA A 18 17.69 52.93 -0.18
CA ALA A 18 17.45 52.12 1.00
C ALA A 18 16.35 52.67 1.94
N PHE A 19 15.84 51.76 2.79
CA PHE A 19 15.11 51.92 4.08
C PHE A 19 13.61 52.35 4.08
N PRO A 20 12.83 52.07 5.16
CA PRO A 20 13.14 51.32 6.40
C PRO A 20 12.16 50.18 6.78
N ALA A 21 12.59 49.45 7.81
CA ALA A 21 11.85 48.42 8.54
C ALA A 21 10.67 48.95 9.38
N THR A 22 9.89 47.98 9.88
CA THR A 22 8.84 48.01 10.93
C THR A 22 7.41 48.30 10.49
N THR A 23 6.57 47.27 10.52
CA THR A 23 5.34 47.22 11.33
C THR A 23 4.93 45.76 11.51
N THR A 24 5.07 45.26 12.73
CA THR A 24 4.50 44.00 13.22
C THR A 24 2.97 44.07 13.17
N MET A 25 2.33 43.25 12.34
CA MET A 25 0.88 43.05 12.38
C MET A 25 0.59 41.82 13.25
N GLN A 26 0.16 42.07 14.49
CA GLN A 26 -0.40 41.05 15.38
C GLN A 26 -1.72 40.52 14.78
N MET A 27 -1.81 39.21 14.58
CA MET A 27 -3.10 38.56 14.31
C MET A 27 -3.89 38.44 15.62
N PRO A 28 -5.17 38.87 15.68
CA PRO A 28 -5.99 38.64 16.85
C PRO A 28 -6.46 37.18 16.90
N THR A 29 -6.02 36.47 17.93
CA THR A 29 -6.63 35.22 18.38
C THR A 29 -7.99 35.51 18.98
N ASN A 30 -9.08 35.22 18.26
CA ASN A 30 -10.41 35.14 18.85
C ASN A 30 -11.13 33.90 18.32
N ARG A 31 -11.03 32.80 19.09
CA ARG A 31 -11.95 31.66 19.00
C ARG A 31 -13.33 32.15 19.43
N ARG A 32 -14.23 32.40 18.47
CA ARG A 32 -15.67 32.50 18.76
C ARG A 32 -16.22 31.08 18.87
N ASN A 33 -16.67 30.73 20.08
CA ASN A 33 -17.50 29.57 20.33
C ASN A 33 -18.80 29.71 19.52
N VAL A 34 -19.01 28.81 18.57
CA VAL A 34 -20.33 28.61 17.96
C VAL A 34 -21.09 27.66 18.88
N LEU A 35 -21.99 28.20 19.70
CA LEU A 35 -23.02 27.43 20.39
C LEU A 35 -24.00 26.93 19.32
N VAL A 36 -24.02 25.62 19.08
CA VAL A 36 -25.11 24.96 18.36
C VAL A 36 -26.25 24.76 19.35
N ALA A 37 -27.39 25.39 19.08
CA ALA A 37 -28.61 25.26 19.86
C ALA A 37 -29.15 23.83 19.74
N SER A 38 -29.19 23.11 20.86
CA SER A 38 -29.91 21.85 21.01
C SER A 38 -31.41 22.15 21.08
N SER A 39 -32.14 21.84 20.02
CA SER A 39 -33.60 21.91 19.99
C SER A 39 -34.22 20.70 20.69
N PHE A 40 -34.84 21.01 21.82
CA PHE A 40 -35.90 20.31 22.55
C PHE A 40 -36.95 19.61 21.64
N PHE A 41 -37.06 18.29 21.75
CA PHE A 41 -38.28 17.47 21.70
C PHE A 41 -37.83 16.10 22.26
N GLY A 42 -38.16 15.72 23.49
CA GLY A 42 -39.50 15.29 23.88
C GLY A 42 -39.40 13.81 24.25
N GLY A 43 -39.10 13.54 25.52
CA GLY A 43 -39.01 12.19 26.06
C GLY A 43 -40.38 11.54 26.23
N MET A 44 -40.48 10.28 25.83
CA MET A 44 -41.39 9.28 26.37
C MET A 44 -40.89 7.91 25.89
N PHE A 45 -41.00 6.88 26.74
CA PHE A 45 -40.44 5.53 26.63
C PHE A 45 -39.02 5.37 27.21
N GLY A 46 -38.99 5.02 28.49
CA GLY A 46 -37.82 4.47 29.16
C GLY A 46 -37.69 2.96 28.92
N GLY A 47 -36.45 2.49 28.98
CA GLY A 47 -36.08 1.08 29.03
C GLY A 47 -35.28 0.61 27.81
N SER A 48 -33.95 0.74 27.87
CA SER A 48 -32.97 -0.24 27.37
C SER A 48 -31.55 0.30 27.57
N ASP A 49 -30.64 -0.64 27.77
CA ASP A 49 -29.23 -0.47 28.14
C ASP A 49 -28.53 0.71 27.45
N GLU A 50 -27.77 1.50 28.23
CA GLU A 50 -26.84 2.47 27.65
C GLU A 50 -25.90 1.72 26.69
N PRO A 51 -25.92 2.00 25.37
CA PRO A 51 -24.86 1.52 24.52
C PRO A 51 -23.56 2.17 25.02
N ALA A 52 -22.53 1.34 25.22
CA ALA A 52 -21.21 1.80 25.61
C ALA A 52 -20.85 3.03 24.77
N LYS A 53 -20.68 4.18 25.42
CA LYS A 53 -20.23 5.41 24.76
C LYS A 53 -18.90 5.10 24.10
N ALA A 54 -18.92 4.86 22.78
CA ALA A 54 -17.72 4.81 21.97
C ALA A 54 -16.99 6.13 22.23
N LYS A 55 -15.85 6.05 22.92
CA LYS A 55 -14.93 7.17 23.00
C LYS A 55 -14.56 7.47 21.55
N LEU A 56 -15.00 8.61 21.04
CA LEU A 56 -14.35 9.26 19.89
C LEU A 56 -12.84 9.11 20.14
N SER A 57 -12.17 8.34 19.29
CA SER A 57 -10.74 8.10 19.37
C SER A 57 -10.04 9.40 19.05
N GLY A 58 -9.93 10.28 20.06
CA GLY A 58 -9.09 11.47 19.97
C GLY A 58 -7.70 11.02 19.55
N ASN A 59 -7.07 11.77 18.63
CA ASN A 59 -5.78 11.45 18.05
C ASN A 59 -4.81 10.83 19.09
N LEU A 60 -4.57 9.51 18.99
CA LEU A 60 -3.86 8.71 20.02
C LEU A 60 -2.33 8.77 19.85
N GLY A 61 -1.85 9.54 18.89
CA GLY A 61 -0.44 9.77 18.61
C GLY A 61 -0.19 9.96 17.11
N THR A 62 1.06 10.21 16.76
CA THR A 62 1.46 10.41 15.36
C THR A 62 1.75 9.07 14.70
N THR A 63 1.29 8.89 13.47
CA THR A 63 1.71 7.78 12.61
C THR A 63 3.23 7.69 12.54
N ASN A 64 3.77 6.48 12.40
CA ASN A 64 5.21 6.18 12.37
C ASN A 64 5.98 6.39 13.69
N GLU A 65 5.32 6.83 14.76
CA GLU A 65 5.91 6.81 16.11
C GLU A 65 6.32 5.38 16.49
N VAL A 66 7.61 5.17 16.80
CA VAL A 66 8.09 3.88 17.32
C VAL A 66 7.73 3.80 18.80
N THR A 67 6.79 2.91 19.13
CA THR A 67 6.26 2.79 20.50
C THR A 67 6.89 1.64 21.28
N LYS A 68 7.35 0.59 20.58
CA LYS A 68 7.93 -0.60 21.20
C LYS A 68 8.96 -1.24 20.27
N VAL A 69 9.91 -1.98 20.85
CA VAL A 69 10.81 -2.86 20.12
C VAL A 69 10.72 -4.26 20.72
N VAL A 70 10.42 -5.27 19.90
CA VAL A 70 10.28 -6.67 20.31
C VAL A 70 11.28 -7.50 19.52
N ASN A 71 12.22 -8.16 20.19
CA ASN A 71 13.27 -8.97 19.54
C ASN A 71 14.04 -8.22 18.43
N GLY A 72 14.27 -6.91 18.61
CA GLY A 72 14.91 -6.04 17.64
C GLY A 72 13.98 -5.50 16.54
N MET A 73 12.76 -6.02 16.40
CA MET A 73 11.73 -5.52 15.49
C MET A 73 11.03 -4.31 16.11
N LYS A 74 11.09 -3.15 15.45
CA LYS A 74 10.36 -1.95 15.87
C LYS A 74 8.88 -2.10 15.53
N GLN A 75 8.02 -1.65 16.43
CA GLN A 75 6.59 -1.50 16.23
C GLN A 75 6.24 -0.01 16.17
N ARG A 76 5.55 0.38 15.11
CA ARG A 76 5.15 1.74 14.80
C ARG A 76 3.64 1.90 14.90
N ARG A 77 3.19 3.07 15.33
CA ARG A 77 1.77 3.43 15.31
C ARG A 77 1.24 3.54 13.88
N LEU A 78 0.08 2.95 13.63
CA LEU A 78 -0.62 3.00 12.36
C LEU A 78 -1.66 4.13 12.36
N GLY A 79 -1.32 5.24 11.72
CA GLY A 79 -2.19 6.42 11.67
C GLY A 79 -2.46 7.03 13.06
N GLY A 80 -3.62 7.68 13.20
CA GLY A 80 -4.11 8.21 14.47
C GLY A 80 -4.71 7.18 15.45
N SER A 81 -4.52 5.88 15.19
CA SER A 81 -5.10 4.78 15.97
C SER A 81 -4.20 4.33 17.15
N ASP A 82 -4.71 3.41 17.97
CA ASP A 82 -3.94 2.66 18.96
C ASP A 82 -3.30 1.38 18.40
N ILE A 83 -3.44 1.12 17.11
CA ILE A 83 -2.90 -0.07 16.45
C ILE A 83 -1.41 0.12 16.22
N LEU A 84 -0.62 -0.85 16.69
CA LEU A 84 0.83 -0.87 16.55
C LEU A 84 1.24 -2.01 15.64
N VAL A 85 1.94 -1.71 14.55
CA VAL A 85 2.41 -2.70 13.57
C VAL A 85 3.93 -2.78 13.55
N SER A 86 4.47 -3.99 13.42
CA SER A 86 5.90 -4.19 13.19
C SER A 86 6.36 -3.58 11.85
N GLU A 87 7.60 -3.10 11.78
CA GLU A 87 8.17 -2.54 10.54
C GLU A 87 8.15 -3.54 9.38
N LEU A 88 8.24 -4.84 9.68
CA LEU A 88 7.99 -5.93 8.74
C LEU A 88 6.60 -6.51 9.01
N GLY A 89 5.76 -6.64 7.98
CA GLY A 89 4.55 -7.45 7.99
C GLY A 89 4.65 -8.61 7.02
N LEU A 90 3.91 -9.69 7.28
CA LEU A 90 3.80 -10.81 6.34
C LEU A 90 2.66 -10.56 5.36
N GLY A 91 2.99 -10.42 4.08
CA GLY A 91 2.01 -10.41 3.00
C GLY A 91 1.68 -11.85 2.58
N THR A 92 0.39 -12.20 2.57
CA THR A 92 -0.04 -13.61 2.50
C THR A 92 -0.69 -14.03 1.18
N GLN A 93 -0.73 -13.14 0.17
CA GLN A 93 -1.45 -13.34 -1.11
C GLN A 93 -1.31 -14.73 -1.75
N ARG A 94 -0.14 -15.36 -1.61
CA ARG A 94 0.19 -16.63 -2.29
C ARG A 94 0.12 -17.87 -1.40
N TRP A 95 -0.16 -17.71 -0.12
CA TRP A 95 -0.21 -18.82 0.82
C TRP A 95 -1.34 -19.76 0.44
N VAL A 96 -1.00 -21.05 0.27
CA VAL A 96 -1.91 -22.11 -0.21
C VAL A 96 -2.55 -21.86 -1.58
N SER A 97 -1.94 -20.98 -2.40
CA SER A 97 -2.36 -20.73 -3.79
C SER A 97 -1.99 -21.86 -4.75
N THR A 98 -2.52 -21.82 -5.97
CA THR A 98 -2.09 -22.73 -7.05
C THR A 98 -0.87 -22.22 -7.83
N ASP A 99 -0.24 -21.14 -7.39
CA ASP A 99 0.95 -20.61 -8.06
C ASP A 99 2.14 -21.58 -7.95
N TYR A 100 3.07 -21.48 -8.91
CA TYR A 100 4.36 -22.16 -8.83
C TYR A 100 5.05 -21.81 -7.52
N ASN A 101 5.45 -22.80 -6.70
CA ASN A 101 6.13 -22.61 -5.41
C ASN A 101 5.37 -21.86 -4.31
N ALA A 102 4.04 -21.81 -4.40
CA ALA A 102 3.20 -21.32 -3.32
C ALA A 102 3.47 -22.12 -2.02
N PRO A 103 3.72 -21.47 -0.87
CA PRO A 103 3.86 -22.15 0.40
C PRO A 103 2.61 -22.95 0.75
N ASP A 104 2.80 -24.21 1.16
CA ASP A 104 1.71 -25.04 1.68
C ASP A 104 1.33 -24.66 3.12
N GLU A 105 0.28 -25.29 3.67
CA GLU A 105 -0.19 -24.99 5.02
C GLU A 105 0.90 -25.17 6.09
N LYS A 106 1.74 -26.20 5.95
CA LYS A 106 2.79 -26.48 6.92
C LYS A 106 3.86 -25.38 6.86
N GLU A 107 4.28 -25.00 5.67
CA GLU A 107 5.28 -23.95 5.47
C GLU A 107 4.78 -22.60 6.00
N VAL A 108 3.51 -22.23 5.77
CA VAL A 108 2.99 -20.96 6.29
C VAL A 108 2.85 -20.97 7.81
N PHE A 109 2.53 -22.11 8.42
CA PHE A 109 2.58 -22.26 9.88
C PHE A 109 4.00 -22.02 10.39
N GLU A 110 5.01 -22.61 9.75
CA GLU A 110 6.41 -22.39 10.11
C GLU A 110 6.84 -20.93 9.93
N PHE A 111 6.36 -20.25 8.87
CA PHE A 111 6.62 -18.82 8.67
C PHE A 111 6.03 -17.96 9.79
N MET A 112 4.78 -18.20 10.16
CA MET A 112 4.13 -17.47 11.25
C MET A 112 4.79 -17.80 12.60
N ASP A 113 5.14 -19.05 12.86
CA ASP A 113 5.87 -19.47 14.07
C ASP A 113 7.24 -18.76 14.16
N LYS A 114 7.97 -18.65 13.04
CA LYS A 114 9.26 -17.96 12.99
C LYS A 114 9.10 -16.45 13.16
N ALA A 115 8.25 -15.81 12.36
CA ALA A 115 8.16 -14.36 12.33
C ALA A 115 7.49 -13.80 13.59
N ILE A 116 6.31 -14.35 13.93
CA ILE A 116 5.44 -13.77 14.95
C ILE A 116 5.84 -14.24 16.34
N LEU A 117 5.87 -15.55 16.55
CA LEU A 117 6.11 -16.10 17.89
C LEU A 117 7.57 -15.93 18.35
N LYS A 118 8.52 -15.79 17.42
CA LYS A 118 9.96 -15.77 17.74
C LYS A 118 10.69 -14.47 17.40
N ASN A 119 10.23 -13.66 16.44
CA ASN A 119 11.02 -12.51 15.94
C ASN A 119 10.30 -11.15 16.00
N GLY A 120 9.18 -11.06 16.73
CA GLY A 120 8.55 -9.77 17.05
C GLY A 120 7.76 -9.11 15.92
N VAL A 121 7.59 -9.80 14.79
CA VAL A 121 6.58 -9.42 13.79
C VAL A 121 5.20 -9.59 14.42
N ASN A 122 4.28 -8.68 14.18
CA ASN A 122 2.90 -8.84 14.64
C ASN A 122 1.85 -8.68 13.53
N LEU A 123 2.23 -8.22 12.34
CA LEU A 123 1.27 -7.92 11.27
C LEU A 123 1.14 -9.07 10.27
N LEU A 124 -0.09 -9.55 10.08
CA LEU A 124 -0.54 -10.40 8.98
C LEU A 124 -1.45 -9.59 8.04
N ASP A 125 -1.08 -9.46 6.77
CA ASP A 125 -1.92 -8.83 5.74
C ASP A 125 -2.47 -9.88 4.77
N THR A 126 -3.80 -10.01 4.72
CA THR A 126 -4.55 -10.97 3.90
C THR A 126 -5.70 -10.26 3.16
N ALA A 127 -6.55 -10.98 2.44
CA ALA A 127 -7.78 -10.47 1.84
C ALA A 127 -8.81 -11.59 1.69
N GLU A 128 -10.09 -11.25 1.57
CA GLU A 128 -11.15 -12.25 1.37
C GLU A 128 -10.99 -13.07 0.08
N GLN A 129 -10.34 -12.49 -0.93
CA GLN A 129 -10.09 -13.10 -2.23
C GLN A 129 -8.83 -14.00 -2.19
N TYR A 130 -8.01 -13.94 -1.14
CA TYR A 130 -6.77 -14.70 -1.12
C TYR A 130 -7.00 -16.17 -0.81
N PRO A 131 -6.28 -17.08 -1.50
CA PRO A 131 -5.07 -16.79 -2.27
C PRO A 131 -5.27 -16.42 -3.75
N ILE A 132 -4.26 -15.77 -4.34
CA ILE A 132 -4.19 -15.50 -5.78
C ILE A 132 -2.90 -16.12 -6.35
N PRO A 133 -2.99 -16.95 -7.41
CA PRO A 133 -4.22 -17.42 -8.07
C PRO A 133 -4.94 -18.50 -7.23
N SER A 134 -6.26 -18.51 -7.33
CA SER A 134 -7.16 -19.60 -6.91
C SER A 134 -7.69 -20.31 -8.16
N ASP A 135 -7.92 -21.63 -8.08
CA ASP A 135 -8.51 -22.42 -9.19
C ASP A 135 -9.93 -22.89 -8.90
N GLY A 136 -10.45 -22.60 -7.69
CA GLY A 136 -11.75 -23.04 -7.20
C GLY A 136 -11.88 -24.56 -6.98
N LYS A 137 -10.78 -25.32 -7.11
CA LYS A 137 -10.77 -26.79 -7.00
C LYS A 137 -9.85 -27.24 -5.88
N THR A 138 -8.58 -26.83 -5.95
CA THR A 138 -7.54 -27.15 -4.98
C THR A 138 -7.28 -25.96 -4.05
N SER A 139 -7.59 -24.75 -4.50
CA SER A 139 -7.47 -23.51 -3.74
C SER A 139 -8.62 -22.58 -4.07
N SER A 140 -9.29 -22.05 -3.04
CA SER A 140 -10.49 -21.22 -3.14
C SER A 140 -10.32 -19.90 -2.41
N ASP A 141 -11.08 -18.90 -2.84
CA ASP A 141 -11.11 -17.60 -2.19
C ASP A 141 -11.40 -17.72 -0.68
N GLY A 142 -10.59 -17.00 0.10
CA GLY A 142 -10.60 -16.98 1.55
C GLY A 142 -9.79 -18.10 2.21
N ASP A 143 -9.16 -19.01 1.47
CA ASP A 143 -8.38 -20.10 2.06
C ASP A 143 -7.16 -19.59 2.83
N THR A 144 -6.57 -18.47 2.40
CA THR A 144 -5.50 -17.83 3.16
C THR A 144 -6.00 -17.36 4.54
N GLU A 145 -7.21 -16.80 4.63
CA GLU A 145 -7.82 -16.43 5.92
C GLU A 145 -8.11 -17.66 6.79
N ARG A 146 -8.60 -18.75 6.19
CA ARG A 146 -8.86 -20.02 6.91
C ARG A 146 -7.57 -20.60 7.50
N VAL A 147 -6.48 -20.57 6.74
CA VAL A 147 -5.18 -21.08 7.19
C VAL A 147 -4.59 -20.24 8.32
N ILE A 148 -4.71 -18.91 8.25
CA ILE A 148 -4.34 -18.01 9.36
C ILE A 148 -5.17 -18.32 10.61
N GLY A 149 -6.50 -18.46 10.46
CA GLY A 149 -7.39 -18.79 11.58
C GLY A 149 -7.07 -20.15 12.22
N LYS A 150 -6.79 -21.15 11.39
CA LYS A 150 -6.35 -22.48 11.84
C LYS A 150 -5.04 -22.39 12.63
N TRP A 151 -4.05 -21.65 12.13
CA TRP A 151 -2.78 -21.43 12.83
C TRP A 151 -2.99 -20.78 14.20
N MET A 152 -3.77 -19.70 14.27
CA MET A 152 -4.06 -19.01 15.54
C MET A 152 -4.66 -19.97 16.57
N LYS A 153 -5.64 -20.79 16.13
CA LYS A 153 -6.31 -21.77 16.99
C LYS A 153 -5.34 -22.88 17.45
N GLU A 154 -4.59 -23.47 16.53
CA GLU A 154 -3.71 -24.61 16.83
C GLU A 154 -2.51 -24.21 17.69
N ARG A 155 -1.94 -23.03 17.46
CA ARG A 155 -0.83 -22.50 18.25
C ARG A 155 -1.29 -21.76 19.53
N ARG A 156 -2.60 -21.64 19.75
CA ARG A 156 -3.21 -20.90 20.87
C ARG A 156 -2.64 -19.49 20.98
N VAL A 157 -2.57 -18.82 19.84
CA VAL A 157 -2.01 -17.47 19.73
C VAL A 157 -2.89 -16.52 20.52
N ASP A 158 -2.25 -15.69 21.35
CA ASP A 158 -2.95 -14.58 21.99
C ASP A 158 -3.39 -13.59 20.90
N ARG A 159 -4.69 -13.42 20.73
CA ARG A 159 -5.28 -12.63 19.65
C ARG A 159 -4.82 -11.16 19.71
N GLU A 160 -4.58 -10.61 20.90
CA GLU A 160 -4.11 -9.23 21.08
C GLU A 160 -2.63 -9.05 20.68
N SER A 161 -1.86 -10.15 20.60
CA SER A 161 -0.45 -10.13 20.20
C SER A 161 -0.23 -10.04 18.69
N VAL A 162 -1.29 -10.23 17.89
CA VAL A 162 -1.25 -10.23 16.42
C VAL A 162 -2.19 -9.15 15.88
N VAL A 163 -1.72 -8.41 14.89
CA VAL A 163 -2.52 -7.47 14.10
C VAL A 163 -2.91 -8.16 12.79
N ILE A 164 -4.22 -8.31 12.57
CA ILE A 164 -4.75 -8.84 11.32
C ILE A 164 -5.31 -7.69 10.49
N ALA A 165 -4.73 -7.49 9.31
CA ALA A 165 -5.27 -6.62 8.28
C ALA A 165 -5.88 -7.49 7.16
N THR A 166 -7.18 -7.38 6.92
CA THR A 166 -7.85 -8.03 5.77
C THR A 166 -8.57 -7.01 4.92
N LYS A 167 -9.06 -7.43 3.75
CA LYS A 167 -9.58 -6.54 2.71
C LYS A 167 -10.83 -7.09 2.06
N ILE A 168 -11.78 -6.18 1.83
CA ILE A 168 -12.94 -6.38 0.94
C ILE A 168 -12.56 -6.06 -0.50
N THR A 169 -12.99 -6.90 -1.44
CA THR A 169 -12.85 -6.66 -2.87
C THR A 169 -13.53 -5.34 -3.28
N GLY A 170 -12.85 -4.56 -4.13
CA GLY A 170 -13.22 -3.19 -4.42
C GLY A 170 -14.27 -3.00 -5.53
N GLY A 171 -14.28 -1.81 -6.12
CA GLY A 171 -15.18 -1.46 -7.23
C GLY A 171 -16.66 -1.48 -6.80
N ARG A 172 -17.53 -2.01 -7.66
CA ARG A 172 -18.98 -2.09 -7.40
C ARG A 172 -19.37 -3.03 -6.28
N ASN A 173 -18.45 -3.84 -5.75
CA ASN A 173 -18.72 -4.65 -4.57
C ASN A 173 -18.83 -3.80 -3.30
N ILE A 174 -18.15 -2.64 -3.24
CA ILE A 174 -18.21 -1.74 -2.10
C ILE A 174 -19.59 -1.10 -2.05
N THR A 175 -20.45 -1.65 -1.19
CA THR A 175 -21.78 -1.14 -0.84
C THR A 175 -21.99 -1.32 0.66
N PRO A 176 -22.85 -0.54 1.33
CA PRO A 176 -23.10 -0.71 2.76
C PRO A 176 -23.46 -2.15 3.16
N ARG A 177 -24.25 -2.83 2.32
CA ARG A 177 -24.62 -4.23 2.52
C ARG A 177 -23.41 -5.16 2.46
N ASN A 178 -22.64 -5.08 1.38
CA ASN A 178 -21.54 -6.02 1.16
C ASN A 178 -20.38 -5.76 2.12
N ILE A 179 -20.07 -4.50 2.45
CA ILE A 179 -19.09 -4.15 3.49
C ILE A 179 -19.32 -4.97 4.77
N LYS A 180 -20.58 -5.04 5.21
CA LYS A 180 -20.97 -5.82 6.39
C LYS A 180 -20.86 -7.33 6.17
N LEU A 181 -21.48 -7.85 5.10
CA LEU A 181 -21.51 -9.29 4.84
C LEU A 181 -20.12 -9.90 4.62
N ASP A 182 -19.27 -9.19 3.88
CA ASP A 182 -17.92 -9.64 3.53
C ASP A 182 -16.97 -9.55 4.75
N CYS A 183 -17.19 -8.56 5.63
CA CYS A 183 -16.48 -8.48 6.91
C CYS A 183 -16.85 -9.67 7.81
N GLU A 184 -18.14 -10.00 7.94
CA GLU A 184 -18.61 -11.16 8.69
C GLU A 184 -18.09 -12.48 8.10
N GLY A 185 -18.03 -12.57 6.76
CA GLY A 185 -17.41 -13.70 6.06
C GLY A 185 -15.92 -13.87 6.42
N SER A 186 -15.18 -12.76 6.44
CA SER A 186 -13.75 -12.74 6.78
C SER A 186 -13.52 -13.14 8.24
N LEU A 187 -14.29 -12.58 9.18
CA LEU A 187 -14.25 -12.95 10.61
C LEU A 187 -14.50 -14.45 10.81
N LYS A 188 -15.50 -15.00 10.12
CA LYS A 188 -15.82 -16.43 10.17
C LYS A 188 -14.67 -17.29 9.65
N ARG A 189 -14.03 -16.93 8.54
CA ARG A 189 -12.89 -17.69 7.98
C ARG A 189 -11.66 -17.60 8.87
N LEU A 190 -11.37 -16.41 9.41
CA LEU A 190 -10.29 -16.19 10.37
C LEU A 190 -10.55 -16.84 11.75
N GLY A 191 -11.81 -17.16 12.07
CA GLY A 191 -12.17 -17.75 13.35
C GLY A 191 -11.91 -16.80 14.53
N THR A 192 -12.16 -15.49 14.34
CA THR A 192 -11.95 -14.44 15.35
C THR A 192 -13.12 -13.46 15.36
N ASP A 193 -13.33 -12.79 16.48
CA ASP A 193 -14.47 -11.88 16.67
C ASP A 193 -14.19 -10.45 16.15
N TYR A 194 -12.92 -10.11 15.90
CA TYR A 194 -12.54 -8.80 15.38
C TYR A 194 -11.35 -8.83 14.41
N ILE A 195 -11.32 -7.86 13.51
CA ILE A 195 -10.20 -7.52 12.62
C ILE A 195 -9.54 -6.24 13.14
N ASP A 196 -8.21 -6.15 13.13
CA ASP A 196 -7.55 -4.92 13.57
C ASP A 196 -7.71 -3.82 12.52
N VAL A 197 -7.46 -4.13 11.25
CA VAL A 197 -7.59 -3.17 10.14
C VAL A 197 -8.36 -3.79 8.98
N TYR A 198 -9.54 -3.25 8.68
CA TYR A 198 -10.33 -3.67 7.52
C TYR A 198 -10.18 -2.67 6.36
N GLN A 199 -9.69 -3.13 5.21
CA GLN A 199 -9.29 -2.23 4.13
C GLN A 199 -10.16 -2.42 2.89
N LEU A 200 -10.37 -1.35 2.12
CA LEU A 200 -10.84 -1.49 0.74
C LEU A 200 -9.68 -1.96 -0.12
N HIS A 201 -9.78 -3.12 -0.78
CA HIS A 201 -8.69 -3.68 -1.58
C HIS A 201 -8.35 -2.81 -2.80
N TRP A 202 -9.35 -2.16 -3.37
CA TRP A 202 -9.22 -1.03 -4.30
C TRP A 202 -10.47 -0.14 -4.19
N PRO A 203 -10.42 1.11 -4.67
CA PRO A 203 -11.52 2.05 -4.54
C PRO A 203 -12.81 1.57 -5.21
N GLN A 204 -13.94 2.03 -4.66
CA GLN A 204 -15.28 1.87 -5.20
C GLN A 204 -15.54 2.68 -6.47
N ARG A 205 -14.66 3.65 -6.75
CA ARG A 205 -14.69 4.56 -7.90
C ARG A 205 -13.55 4.25 -8.86
N TYR A 206 -13.63 4.79 -10.08
CA TYR A 206 -12.47 4.81 -10.97
C TYR A 206 -11.33 5.61 -10.34
N SER A 207 -10.17 4.98 -10.27
CA SER A 207 -8.90 5.61 -9.90
C SER A 207 -7.83 5.05 -10.83
N PRO A 208 -6.96 5.89 -11.42
CA PRO A 208 -5.93 5.39 -12.35
C PRO A 208 -4.96 4.40 -11.67
N GLN A 209 -4.86 4.45 -10.34
CA GLN A 209 -3.99 3.59 -9.55
C GLN A 209 -4.66 2.31 -9.04
N SER A 210 -5.97 2.15 -9.20
CA SER A 210 -6.72 1.00 -8.64
C SER A 210 -6.36 -0.34 -9.30
N ASN A 211 -5.86 -0.31 -10.54
CA ASN A 211 -5.40 -1.48 -11.29
C ASN A 211 -3.89 -1.70 -11.10
N TRP A 212 -3.46 -1.91 -9.85
CA TRP A 212 -2.04 -2.13 -9.50
C TRP A 212 -1.09 -1.03 -10.01
N GLY A 213 -1.56 0.22 -10.01
CA GLY A 213 -0.75 1.37 -10.40
C GLY A 213 -0.37 1.41 -11.90
N GLN A 214 -1.20 0.87 -12.79
CA GLN A 214 -0.87 0.75 -14.23
C GLN A 214 -1.01 2.04 -15.05
N SER A 215 -1.68 3.08 -14.55
CA SER A 215 -1.78 4.36 -15.26
C SER A 215 -1.53 5.54 -14.32
N LEU A 216 -0.85 6.56 -14.86
CA LEU A 216 -0.68 7.87 -14.22
C LEU A 216 -1.76 8.84 -14.70
N ALA A 217 -2.24 8.67 -15.93
CA ALA A 217 -3.26 9.47 -16.55
C ALA A 217 -4.66 9.17 -16.01
N TYR A 218 -5.39 10.22 -15.64
CA TYR A 218 -6.81 10.12 -15.34
C TYR A 218 -7.59 10.04 -16.66
N ASN A 219 -8.32 8.95 -16.88
CA ASN A 219 -9.13 8.79 -18.08
C ASN A 219 -10.61 9.15 -17.82
N ILE A 220 -11.06 10.25 -18.42
CA ILE A 220 -12.44 10.77 -18.28
C ILE A 220 -13.47 9.81 -18.89
N GLU A 221 -13.15 9.15 -20.01
CA GLU A 221 -14.05 8.20 -20.66
C GLU A 221 -14.29 6.99 -19.76
N ASN A 222 -13.22 6.43 -19.20
CA ASN A 222 -13.30 5.36 -18.20
C ASN A 222 -14.11 5.80 -16.98
N ASP A 223 -13.83 6.99 -16.43
CA ASP A 223 -14.59 7.50 -15.30
C ASP A 223 -16.08 7.69 -15.61
N SER A 224 -16.41 8.08 -16.84
CA SER A 224 -17.80 8.30 -17.29
C SER A 224 -18.55 7.00 -17.62
N ASN A 225 -17.85 5.86 -17.68
CA ASN A 225 -18.42 4.57 -18.07
C ASN A 225 -19.57 4.16 -17.15
N LEU A 226 -20.60 3.53 -17.72
CA LEU A 226 -21.78 3.01 -16.99
C LEU A 226 -21.42 2.04 -15.86
N TYR A 227 -20.29 1.32 -15.95
CA TYR A 227 -19.79 0.50 -14.86
C TYR A 227 -19.58 1.33 -13.58
N TRP A 228 -18.95 2.51 -13.70
CA TRP A 228 -18.67 3.38 -12.57
C TRP A 228 -19.84 4.31 -12.25
N ARG A 229 -20.45 4.94 -13.26
CA ARG A 229 -21.45 6.02 -13.09
C ARG A 229 -22.90 5.58 -13.22
N GLY A 230 -23.15 4.34 -13.65
CA GLY A 230 -24.51 3.79 -13.73
C GLY A 230 -25.14 3.52 -12.36
N ARG A 231 -26.48 3.40 -12.35
CA ARG A 231 -27.28 2.98 -11.18
C ARG A 231 -26.94 3.72 -9.87
N GLY A 232 -26.86 5.05 -9.94
CA GLY A 232 -26.57 5.91 -8.78
C GLY A 232 -25.08 6.18 -8.53
N GLY A 233 -24.18 5.69 -9.39
CA GLY A 233 -22.74 5.92 -9.26
C GLY A 233 -22.08 5.03 -8.20
N PRO A 234 -20.78 5.25 -7.91
CA PRO A 234 -20.06 4.50 -6.90
C PRO A 234 -20.59 4.85 -5.50
N THR A 235 -20.41 3.95 -4.53
CA THR A 235 -20.75 4.25 -3.12
C THR A 235 -20.06 5.54 -2.66
N SER A 236 -20.86 6.43 -2.10
CA SER A 236 -20.40 7.74 -1.64
C SER A 236 -19.38 7.62 -0.51
N PHE A 237 -18.58 8.65 -0.28
CA PHE A 237 -17.65 8.66 0.86
C PHE A 237 -18.42 8.63 2.18
N GLU A 238 -19.61 9.22 2.23
CA GLU A 238 -20.49 9.25 3.39
C GLU A 238 -20.98 7.84 3.75
N GLU A 239 -21.57 7.13 2.78
CA GLU A 239 -22.02 5.76 2.97
C GLU A 239 -20.87 4.83 3.36
N LEU A 240 -19.69 5.02 2.76
CA LEU A 240 -18.49 4.25 3.11
C LEU A 240 -18.08 4.50 4.56
N CYS A 241 -17.92 5.76 4.97
CA CYS A 241 -17.51 6.13 6.32
C CYS A 241 -18.52 5.64 7.37
N MET A 242 -19.82 5.81 7.12
CA MET A 242 -20.87 5.31 8.01
C MET A 242 -20.88 3.79 8.11
N SER A 243 -20.62 3.07 7.00
CA SER A 243 -20.59 1.61 7.00
C SER A 243 -19.40 1.08 7.81
N MET A 244 -18.23 1.70 7.66
CA MET A 244 -17.03 1.34 8.44
C MET A 244 -17.22 1.65 9.93
N GLU A 245 -17.80 2.81 10.24
CA GLU A 245 -18.12 3.18 11.62
C GLU A 245 -19.11 2.20 12.27
N GLY A 246 -20.13 1.75 11.52
CA GLY A 246 -21.05 0.71 12.02
C GLY A 246 -20.32 -0.57 12.41
N LEU A 247 -19.31 -1.01 11.64
CA LEU A 247 -18.50 -2.17 12.00
C LEU A 247 -17.61 -1.93 13.23
N ILE A 248 -17.11 -0.70 13.42
CA ILE A 248 -16.34 -0.32 14.62
C ILE A 248 -17.25 -0.36 15.86
N GLN A 249 -18.45 0.21 15.76
CA GLN A 249 -19.43 0.24 16.86
C GLN A 249 -19.93 -1.17 17.22
N GLU A 250 -20.05 -2.06 16.23
CA GLU A 250 -20.34 -3.48 16.44
C GLU A 250 -19.14 -4.28 17.00
N GLY A 251 -17.96 -3.65 17.16
CA GLY A 251 -16.74 -4.29 17.66
C GLY A 251 -16.06 -5.25 16.68
N LYS A 252 -16.52 -5.29 15.43
CA LYS A 252 -16.03 -6.21 14.39
C LYS A 252 -14.70 -5.80 13.81
N ILE A 253 -14.43 -4.49 13.78
CA ILE A 253 -13.15 -3.95 13.32
C ILE A 253 -12.64 -2.91 14.32
N ARG A 254 -11.33 -2.80 14.52
CA ARG A 254 -10.74 -1.75 15.37
C ARG A 254 -10.44 -0.47 14.60
N GLY A 255 -10.05 -0.61 13.34
CA GLY A 255 -9.82 0.47 12.41
C GLY A 255 -10.06 0.03 10.97
N TRP A 256 -10.03 0.99 10.06
CA TRP A 256 -10.19 0.73 8.63
C TRP A 256 -9.14 1.49 7.82
N GLY A 257 -9.00 1.12 6.55
CA GLY A 257 -8.01 1.74 5.66
C GLY A 257 -8.34 1.61 4.18
N LEU A 258 -7.50 2.22 3.37
CA LEU A 258 -7.58 2.20 1.91
C LEU A 258 -6.49 1.30 1.32
N CYS A 259 -6.68 0.77 0.12
CA CYS A 259 -5.62 0.14 -0.67
C CYS A 259 -5.78 0.54 -2.13
N ASN A 260 -4.65 0.70 -2.84
CA ASN A 260 -4.63 1.11 -4.25
C ASN A 260 -5.44 2.40 -4.54
N ASP A 261 -5.47 3.30 -3.56
CA ASP A 261 -6.08 4.63 -3.67
C ASP A 261 -4.99 5.72 -3.76
N ASN A 262 -5.41 6.97 -3.96
CA ASN A 262 -4.57 8.13 -4.15
C ASN A 262 -4.89 9.24 -3.14
N ALA A 263 -4.20 10.38 -3.26
CA ALA A 263 -4.36 11.51 -2.35
C ALA A 263 -5.82 11.99 -2.26
N TYR A 264 -6.53 12.06 -3.40
CA TYR A 264 -7.94 12.48 -3.43
C TYR A 264 -8.83 11.54 -2.60
N GLY A 265 -8.70 10.22 -2.80
CA GLY A 265 -9.49 9.24 -2.04
C GLY A 265 -9.20 9.28 -0.55
N LEU A 266 -7.91 9.40 -0.20
CA LEU A 266 -7.47 9.53 1.19
C LEU A 266 -8.06 10.77 1.86
N THR A 267 -7.85 11.97 1.29
CA THR A 267 -8.33 13.23 1.88
C THR A 267 -9.85 13.32 1.88
N ALA A 268 -10.52 12.77 0.86
CA ALA A 268 -11.98 12.77 0.82
C ALA A 268 -12.56 11.88 1.94
N CYS A 269 -12.03 10.67 2.11
CA CYS A 269 -12.45 9.78 3.20
C CYS A 269 -12.21 10.41 4.58
N THR A 270 -11.04 10.99 4.82
CA THR A 270 -10.70 11.57 6.13
C THR A 270 -11.52 12.82 6.42
N SER A 271 -11.71 13.70 5.42
CA SER A 271 -12.55 14.89 5.55
C SER A 271 -14.02 14.54 5.78
N THR A 272 -14.55 13.57 5.03
CA THR A 272 -15.93 13.09 5.23
C THR A 272 -16.11 12.46 6.60
N ALA A 273 -15.18 11.59 7.04
CA ALA A 273 -15.25 10.99 8.38
C ALA A 273 -15.28 12.04 9.50
N ARG A 274 -14.39 13.05 9.43
CA ARG A 274 -14.40 14.17 10.38
C ARG A 274 -15.72 14.94 10.38
N SER A 275 -16.29 15.17 9.19
CA SER A 275 -17.52 15.93 9.03
C SER A 275 -18.74 15.19 9.57
N LEU A 276 -18.73 13.86 9.47
CA LEU A 276 -19.76 12.97 10.02
C LEU A 276 -19.53 12.60 11.50
N GLY A 277 -18.37 12.95 12.07
CA GLY A 277 -17.99 12.54 13.41
C GLY A 277 -17.68 11.05 13.54
N THR A 278 -17.34 10.38 12.44
CA THR A 278 -16.95 8.96 12.41
C THR A 278 -15.43 8.81 12.46
N THR A 279 -14.97 7.58 12.70
CA THR A 279 -13.54 7.24 12.72
C THR A 279 -12.91 7.39 11.33
N PRO A 280 -11.86 8.22 11.14
CA PRO A 280 -11.12 8.32 9.87
C PRO A 280 -10.31 7.04 9.56
N PRO A 281 -9.91 6.80 8.29
CA PRO A 281 -9.04 5.68 7.97
C PRO A 281 -7.68 5.83 8.65
N CYS A 282 -7.16 4.74 9.20
CA CYS A 282 -5.87 4.70 9.90
C CYS A 282 -4.71 4.25 9.01
N SER A 283 -5.00 3.61 7.87
CA SER A 283 -3.99 3.17 6.92
C SER A 283 -4.35 3.43 5.46
N ILE A 284 -3.31 3.53 4.63
CA ILE A 284 -3.36 3.37 3.18
C ILE A 284 -2.29 2.36 2.75
N GLN A 285 -2.69 1.36 1.98
CA GLN A 285 -1.80 0.33 1.45
C GLN A 285 -1.53 0.55 -0.04
N GLY A 286 -0.26 0.45 -0.46
CA GLY A 286 0.11 0.75 -1.84
C GLY A 286 1.41 0.10 -2.30
N ASP A 287 1.53 -0.06 -3.62
CA ASP A 287 2.75 -0.54 -4.27
C ASP A 287 3.87 0.49 -4.06
N PHE A 288 4.97 0.08 -3.43
CA PHE A 288 6.07 0.96 -3.11
C PHE A 288 7.39 0.19 -2.96
N SER A 289 8.40 0.64 -3.71
CA SER A 289 9.75 0.08 -3.70
C SER A 289 10.76 1.14 -4.13
N ILE A 290 12.05 0.79 -4.12
CA ILE A 290 13.10 1.66 -4.70
C ILE A 290 12.87 1.93 -6.20
N LEU A 291 12.06 1.09 -6.86
CA LEU A 291 11.69 1.19 -8.27
C LEU A 291 10.34 1.90 -8.50
N ASP A 292 9.43 1.84 -7.53
CA ASP A 292 8.11 2.50 -7.57
C ASP A 292 7.97 3.47 -6.41
N ARG A 293 8.18 4.76 -6.71
CA ARG A 293 8.11 5.86 -5.75
C ARG A 293 6.92 6.77 -5.96
N LYS A 294 5.92 6.36 -6.77
CA LYS A 294 4.81 7.24 -7.15
C LYS A 294 4.09 7.87 -5.96
N SER A 295 3.93 7.13 -4.85
CA SER A 295 3.26 7.62 -3.65
C SER A 295 4.02 8.74 -2.93
N GLU A 296 5.33 8.87 -3.15
CA GLU A 296 6.11 10.03 -2.70
C GLU A 296 5.92 11.25 -3.60
N GLU A 297 5.50 11.07 -4.84
CA GLU A 297 5.48 12.12 -5.87
C GLU A 297 4.07 12.59 -6.26
N ASN A 298 3.03 11.81 -5.95
CA ASN A 298 1.65 12.05 -6.40
C ASN A 298 0.73 12.62 -5.31
N GLY A 299 1.32 13.20 -4.25
CA GLY A 299 0.60 13.82 -3.13
C GLY A 299 0.15 12.86 -2.02
N VAL A 300 0.24 11.54 -2.21
CA VAL A 300 -0.13 10.58 -1.14
C VAL A 300 0.74 10.74 0.09
N ALA A 301 2.05 10.93 -0.07
CA ALA A 301 2.95 11.13 1.07
C ALA A 301 2.65 12.40 1.87
N GLU A 302 2.30 13.49 1.17
CA GLU A 302 1.87 14.73 1.81
C GLU A 302 0.56 14.50 2.56
N ALA A 303 -0.46 13.94 1.91
CA ALA A 303 -1.75 13.68 2.54
C ALA A 303 -1.62 12.78 3.78
N ALA A 304 -0.86 11.67 3.68
CA ALA A 304 -0.68 10.70 4.77
C ALA A 304 0.11 11.24 5.98
N SER A 305 0.85 12.34 5.81
CA SER A 305 1.71 12.95 6.83
C SER A 305 1.04 13.03 8.21
N PRO A 306 1.78 12.80 9.32
CA PRO A 306 1.27 12.98 10.68
C PRO A 306 0.72 14.39 10.95
N PHE A 307 1.10 15.39 10.15
CA PHE A 307 0.65 16.77 10.27
C PHE A 307 -0.58 17.11 9.41
N ASN A 308 -0.98 16.21 8.51
CA ASN A 308 -2.13 16.37 7.63
C ASN A 308 -3.21 15.35 8.04
N GLU A 309 -3.32 14.23 7.33
CA GLU A 309 -4.36 13.24 7.60
C GLU A 309 -3.98 12.22 8.69
N ASN A 310 -2.70 12.17 9.08
CA ASN A 310 -2.18 11.25 10.10
C ASN A 310 -2.57 9.79 9.82
N VAL A 311 -2.19 9.29 8.64
CA VAL A 311 -2.53 7.94 8.15
C VAL A 311 -1.23 7.16 7.89
N GLY A 312 -1.19 5.91 8.35
CA GLY A 312 -0.02 5.05 8.14
C GLY A 312 0.03 4.46 6.73
N PHE A 313 1.24 4.36 6.16
CA PHE A 313 1.41 3.74 4.84
C PHE A 313 1.93 2.31 4.98
N MET A 314 1.20 1.35 4.41
CA MET A 314 1.57 -0.06 4.35
C MET A 314 2.08 -0.37 2.93
N SER A 315 3.40 -0.49 2.75
CA SER A 315 3.95 -0.79 1.42
C SER A 315 3.84 -2.27 1.09
N TYR A 316 3.36 -2.61 -0.11
CA TYR A 316 3.53 -3.94 -0.70
C TYR A 316 4.47 -3.90 -1.90
N ASN A 317 4.88 -5.06 -2.41
CA ASN A 317 5.76 -5.20 -3.58
C ASN A 317 7.12 -4.50 -3.44
N SER A 318 7.67 -4.36 -2.23
CA SER A 318 8.97 -3.70 -2.01
C SER A 318 10.18 -4.38 -2.66
N LEU A 319 9.99 -5.56 -3.26
CA LEU A 319 10.97 -6.26 -4.09
C LEU A 319 10.58 -6.34 -5.58
N ALA A 320 9.61 -5.55 -6.04
CA ALA A 320 9.16 -5.48 -7.44
C ALA A 320 8.86 -6.87 -8.03
N GLY A 321 8.11 -7.69 -7.27
CA GLY A 321 7.84 -9.08 -7.61
C GLY A 321 9.03 -10.03 -7.72
N GLY A 322 10.14 -9.67 -7.07
CA GLY A 322 11.37 -10.45 -7.04
C GLY A 322 12.44 -9.91 -7.97
N MET A 323 12.16 -8.90 -8.81
CA MET A 323 13.17 -8.27 -9.68
C MET A 323 14.33 -7.69 -8.85
N LEU A 324 14.02 -7.02 -7.74
CA LEU A 324 14.99 -6.41 -6.81
C LEU A 324 15.73 -7.44 -5.94
N THR A 325 15.70 -8.73 -6.30
CA THR A 325 16.60 -9.74 -5.73
C THR A 325 17.80 -10.01 -6.64
N GLY A 326 17.78 -9.49 -7.87
CA GLY A 326 18.83 -9.73 -8.88
C GLY A 326 18.67 -11.03 -9.67
N LYS A 327 17.69 -11.89 -9.34
CA LYS A 327 17.57 -13.24 -9.95
C LYS A 327 17.26 -13.27 -11.47
N TYR A 328 16.86 -12.14 -12.03
CA TYR A 328 16.50 -11.96 -13.45
C TYR A 328 17.47 -11.04 -14.22
N MET A 329 18.63 -10.73 -13.64
CA MET A 329 19.57 -9.76 -14.22
C MET A 329 20.41 -10.36 -15.35
N ASP A 330 20.95 -11.57 -15.14
CA ASP A 330 21.82 -12.22 -16.12
C ASP A 330 21.05 -12.90 -17.24
N ILE A 331 19.83 -13.35 -16.93
CA ILE A 331 18.93 -14.05 -17.85
C ILE A 331 17.56 -13.40 -17.71
N PRO A 332 16.96 -12.86 -18.80
CA PRO A 332 15.63 -12.26 -18.77
C PRO A 332 14.57 -13.20 -18.20
N ALA A 333 13.44 -12.64 -17.77
CA ALA A 333 12.30 -13.45 -17.38
C ALA A 333 11.82 -14.28 -18.58
N ALA A 334 11.25 -15.46 -18.33
CA ALA A 334 10.96 -16.43 -19.38
C ALA A 334 10.06 -15.90 -20.51
N LEU A 335 9.17 -14.95 -20.23
CA LEU A 335 8.31 -14.34 -21.25
C LEU A 335 9.00 -13.26 -22.09
N ASP A 336 10.12 -12.72 -21.61
CA ASP A 336 10.87 -11.66 -22.28
C ASP A 336 12.13 -12.21 -22.98
N ASP A 337 12.48 -13.50 -22.76
CA ASP A 337 13.66 -14.17 -23.32
C ASP A 337 13.42 -14.65 -24.76
N LEU A 338 13.07 -13.72 -25.65
CA LEU A 338 12.66 -13.99 -27.03
C LEU A 338 13.82 -14.51 -27.91
N ASP A 339 15.05 -14.09 -27.59
CA ASP A 339 16.25 -14.49 -28.33
C ASP A 339 16.67 -15.95 -28.04
N ASN A 340 16.15 -16.57 -26.98
CA ASN A 340 16.48 -17.94 -26.62
C ASN A 340 15.23 -18.74 -26.19
N PRO A 341 14.40 -19.21 -27.15
CA PRO A 341 13.16 -19.92 -26.86
C PRO A 341 13.34 -21.20 -26.03
N GLU A 342 14.46 -21.90 -26.17
CA GLU A 342 14.74 -23.11 -25.39
C GLU A 342 15.02 -22.80 -23.92
N ARG A 343 15.78 -21.73 -23.64
CA ARG A 343 16.01 -21.24 -22.27
C ARG A 343 14.72 -20.70 -21.67
N ALA A 344 13.94 -19.93 -22.42
CA ALA A 344 12.62 -19.46 -22.02
C ALA A 344 11.71 -20.64 -21.61
N LYS A 345 11.60 -21.67 -22.45
CA LYS A 345 10.80 -22.87 -22.18
C LYS A 345 11.29 -23.61 -20.93
N LYS A 346 12.60 -23.74 -20.75
CA LYS A 346 13.19 -24.34 -19.55
C LYS A 346 12.84 -23.54 -18.29
N ASN A 347 12.90 -22.21 -18.35
CA ASN A 347 12.54 -21.35 -17.23
C ASN A 347 11.02 -21.37 -16.94
N LEU A 348 10.16 -21.50 -17.96
CA LEU A 348 8.72 -21.74 -17.73
C LEU A 348 8.43 -23.08 -17.03
N GLN A 349 9.24 -24.11 -17.30
CA GLN A 349 9.12 -25.43 -16.68
C GLN A 349 9.73 -25.49 -15.28
N ASN A 350 10.82 -24.75 -15.05
CA ASN A 350 11.47 -24.61 -13.75
C ASN A 350 11.73 -23.13 -13.40
N PRO A 351 10.67 -22.40 -12.99
CA PRO A 351 10.75 -20.97 -12.72
C PRO A 351 11.74 -20.59 -11.61
N ARG A 352 12.50 -19.50 -11.78
CA ARG A 352 13.30 -18.91 -10.68
C ARG A 352 12.45 -18.13 -9.67
N GLY A 353 11.20 -17.86 -10.05
CA GLY A 353 10.21 -17.09 -9.31
C GLY A 353 9.08 -16.65 -10.25
N ARG A 354 8.17 -15.80 -9.76
CA ARG A 354 6.91 -15.49 -10.43
C ARG A 354 7.03 -14.79 -11.80
N MET A 355 8.18 -14.20 -12.15
CA MET A 355 8.34 -13.61 -13.50
C MET A 355 8.55 -14.67 -14.59
N ASP A 356 8.96 -15.89 -14.21
CA ASP A 356 9.10 -17.02 -15.13
C ASP A 356 7.80 -17.85 -15.23
N THR A 357 6.64 -17.30 -14.84
CA THR A 357 5.33 -17.97 -15.00
C THR A 357 4.48 -17.22 -16.01
N ARG A 358 3.59 -17.92 -16.72
CA ARG A 358 2.71 -17.29 -17.72
C ARG A 358 1.75 -16.28 -17.09
N GLY A 359 1.17 -16.60 -15.93
CA GLY A 359 0.24 -15.70 -15.24
C GLY A 359 0.93 -14.44 -14.76
N TRP A 360 1.73 -14.56 -13.70
CA TRP A 360 2.37 -13.40 -13.08
C TRP A 360 3.41 -12.73 -13.95
N GLY A 361 4.15 -13.47 -14.78
CA GLY A 361 5.08 -12.88 -15.75
C GLY A 361 4.37 -11.90 -16.67
N SER A 362 3.18 -12.25 -17.17
CA SER A 362 2.39 -11.38 -18.04
C SER A 362 1.79 -10.19 -17.26
N THR A 363 1.37 -10.38 -16.02
CA THR A 363 0.75 -9.29 -15.22
C THR A 363 1.76 -8.29 -14.64
N LEU A 364 2.97 -8.76 -14.32
CA LEU A 364 3.99 -7.97 -13.61
C LEU A 364 5.11 -7.45 -14.51
N TYR A 365 4.86 -7.43 -15.82
CA TYR A 365 5.78 -6.94 -16.85
C TYR A 365 6.23 -5.48 -16.63
N ARG A 366 5.43 -4.66 -15.94
CA ARG A 366 5.79 -3.27 -15.56
C ARG A 366 7.12 -3.15 -14.82
N TYR A 367 7.55 -4.19 -14.09
CA TYR A 367 8.84 -4.21 -13.40
C TYR A 367 10.03 -4.56 -14.31
N ARG A 368 9.77 -4.77 -15.60
CA ARG A 368 10.70 -5.28 -16.60
C ARG A 368 10.65 -4.45 -17.89
N SER A 369 10.16 -3.21 -17.80
CA SER A 369 10.42 -2.21 -18.84
C SER A 369 11.92 -1.94 -18.96
N GLU A 370 12.35 -1.38 -20.09
CA GLU A 370 13.76 -1.03 -20.30
C GLU A 370 14.30 -0.12 -19.18
N ALA A 371 13.61 1.00 -18.92
CA ALA A 371 13.96 1.92 -17.84
C ALA A 371 13.97 1.25 -16.45
N ALA A 372 13.08 0.28 -16.21
CA ALA A 372 13.09 -0.47 -14.95
C ALA A 372 14.32 -1.37 -14.84
N LEU A 373 14.67 -2.09 -15.91
CA LEU A 373 15.84 -2.96 -15.95
C LEU A 373 17.13 -2.15 -15.80
N GLU A 374 17.24 -1.00 -16.46
CA GLU A 374 18.37 -0.08 -16.29
C GLU A 374 18.50 0.40 -14.84
N ALA A 375 17.41 0.87 -14.23
CA ALA A 375 17.41 1.28 -12.83
C ALA A 375 17.84 0.14 -11.89
N ILE A 376 17.32 -1.08 -12.10
CA ILE A 376 17.69 -2.26 -11.30
C ILE A 376 19.19 -2.58 -11.46
N GLN A 377 19.75 -2.46 -12.66
CA GLN A 377 21.19 -2.65 -12.89
C GLN A 377 22.03 -1.66 -12.10
N GLU A 378 21.66 -0.38 -12.10
CA GLU A 378 22.38 0.64 -11.33
C GLU A 378 22.24 0.41 -9.82
N TYR A 379 21.05 0.06 -9.33
CA TYR A 379 20.86 -0.30 -7.92
C TYR A 379 21.68 -1.53 -7.52
N ALA A 380 21.82 -2.53 -8.42
CA ALA A 380 22.67 -3.69 -8.18
C ALA A 380 24.16 -3.29 -8.06
N ARG A 381 24.66 -2.36 -8.89
CA ARG A 381 26.03 -1.84 -8.79
C ARG A 381 26.27 -1.09 -7.49
N ILE A 382 25.28 -0.31 -7.03
CA ILE A 382 25.33 0.33 -5.70
C ILE A 382 25.42 -0.75 -4.61
N ALA A 383 24.55 -1.77 -4.66
CA ALA A 383 24.57 -2.86 -3.68
C ALA A 383 25.93 -3.58 -3.63
N GLU A 384 26.51 -3.88 -4.80
CA GLU A 384 27.83 -4.51 -4.93
C GLU A 384 28.95 -3.62 -4.39
N LYS A 385 28.99 -2.33 -4.76
CA LYS A 385 29.96 -1.34 -4.27
C LYS A 385 30.00 -1.30 -2.74
N TYR A 386 28.84 -1.38 -2.09
CA TYR A 386 28.70 -1.36 -0.63
C TYR A 386 28.63 -2.77 0.00
N LYS A 387 28.93 -3.83 -0.77
CA LYS A 387 29.04 -5.23 -0.32
C LYS A 387 27.79 -5.75 0.38
N MET A 388 26.61 -5.43 -0.13
CA MET A 388 25.34 -5.96 0.36
C MET A 388 24.50 -6.56 -0.78
N PRO A 389 23.61 -7.52 -0.51
CA PRO A 389 22.67 -8.01 -1.50
C PRO A 389 21.71 -6.91 -1.97
N LEU A 390 21.29 -6.94 -3.24
CA LEU A 390 20.26 -6.02 -3.75
C LEU A 390 18.95 -6.11 -2.96
N THR A 391 18.59 -7.31 -2.48
CA THR A 391 17.45 -7.54 -1.59
C THR A 391 17.58 -6.76 -0.28
N GLU A 392 18.79 -6.72 0.31
CA GLU A 392 19.06 -5.96 1.54
C GLU A 392 18.93 -4.46 1.27
N LEU A 393 19.59 -3.96 0.22
CA LEU A 393 19.52 -2.54 -0.17
C LEU A 393 18.07 -2.09 -0.34
N SER A 394 17.28 -2.87 -1.08
CA SER A 394 15.88 -2.53 -1.42
C SER A 394 14.97 -2.50 -0.19
N LEU A 395 15.05 -3.52 0.67
CA LEU A 395 14.20 -3.60 1.87
C LEU A 395 14.61 -2.58 2.93
N ARG A 396 15.92 -2.36 3.15
CA ARG A 396 16.40 -1.35 4.10
C ARG A 396 16.07 0.06 3.61
N TRP A 397 16.18 0.34 2.32
CA TRP A 397 15.74 1.61 1.76
C TRP A 397 14.25 1.85 2.01
N CYS A 398 13.41 0.85 1.73
CA CYS A 398 11.96 0.93 1.92
C CYS A 398 11.59 1.25 3.39
N ARG A 399 12.11 0.50 4.37
CA ARG A 399 11.79 0.72 5.80
C ARG A 399 12.24 2.09 6.33
N GLN A 400 13.24 2.70 5.68
CA GLN A 400 13.82 3.99 6.08
C GLN A 400 13.04 5.19 5.55
N ARG A 401 12.09 4.99 4.63
CA ARG A 401 11.28 6.08 4.10
C ARG A 401 10.33 6.62 5.16
N SER A 402 10.21 7.94 5.23
CA SER A 402 9.34 8.64 6.20
C SER A 402 7.86 8.35 6.00
N LEU A 403 7.46 8.00 4.77
CA LEU A 403 6.11 7.57 4.44
C LEU A 403 5.74 6.24 5.11
N ILE A 404 6.69 5.30 5.15
CA ILE A 404 6.40 3.89 5.42
C ILE A 404 6.22 3.61 6.90
N THR A 405 5.06 3.06 7.28
CA THR A 405 4.80 2.54 8.62
C THR A 405 5.23 1.08 8.74
N THR A 406 4.91 0.28 7.74
CA THR A 406 5.24 -1.14 7.68
C THR A 406 5.43 -1.57 6.23
N THR A 407 6.30 -2.56 6.04
CA THR A 407 6.56 -3.18 4.75
C THR A 407 6.06 -4.61 4.74
N LEU A 408 5.07 -4.87 3.89
CA LEU A 408 4.50 -6.18 3.64
C LEU A 408 5.41 -6.95 2.66
N VAL A 409 6.04 -8.01 3.15
CA VAL A 409 6.92 -8.86 2.35
C VAL A 409 6.29 -10.25 2.23
N GLY A 410 6.23 -10.76 1.00
CA GLY A 410 5.82 -12.14 0.71
C GLY A 410 7.03 -13.06 0.56
N HIS A 411 6.93 -14.27 1.11
CA HIS A 411 8.01 -15.27 1.10
C HIS A 411 7.50 -16.59 0.53
N THR A 412 8.37 -17.28 -0.20
CA THR A 412 8.11 -18.64 -0.71
C THR A 412 9.08 -19.68 -0.15
N SER A 413 9.87 -19.30 0.87
CA SER A 413 10.81 -20.20 1.56
C SER A 413 11.24 -19.58 2.89
N MET A 414 11.63 -20.43 3.84
CA MET A 414 12.13 -19.99 5.15
C MET A 414 13.37 -19.09 5.01
N LYS A 415 14.27 -19.40 4.06
CA LYS A 415 15.48 -18.61 3.81
C LYS A 415 15.15 -17.14 3.50
N GLN A 416 14.19 -16.89 2.62
CA GLN A 416 13.78 -15.53 2.26
C GLN A 416 13.19 -14.77 3.47
N LEU A 417 12.42 -15.48 4.30
CA LEU A 417 11.87 -14.92 5.53
C LEU A 417 12.99 -14.55 6.51
N GLU A 418 13.96 -15.44 6.72
CA GLU A 418 15.11 -15.19 7.59
C GLU A 418 15.96 -14.01 7.12
N GLU A 419 16.16 -13.86 5.81
CA GLU A 419 16.82 -12.69 5.22
C GLU A 419 16.06 -11.40 5.55
N SER A 420 14.73 -11.39 5.35
CA SER A 420 13.90 -10.22 5.68
C SER A 420 13.96 -9.89 7.17
N LEU A 421 13.81 -10.89 8.06
CA LEU A 421 13.92 -10.70 9.51
C LEU A 421 15.28 -10.09 9.90
N LYS A 422 16.38 -10.57 9.30
CA LYS A 422 17.72 -10.00 9.49
C LYS A 422 17.76 -8.54 9.04
N TYR A 423 17.29 -8.23 7.84
CA TYR A 423 17.41 -6.86 7.29
C TYR A 423 16.59 -5.83 8.07
N PHE A 424 15.44 -6.22 8.59
CA PHE A 424 14.58 -5.35 9.40
C PHE A 424 15.08 -5.17 10.84
N THR A 425 15.98 -6.03 11.34
CA THR A 425 16.56 -5.93 12.69
C THR A 425 17.96 -5.33 12.74
N ILE A 426 18.61 -5.08 11.58
CA ILE A 426 19.84 -4.28 11.50
C ILE A 426 19.55 -2.86 12.02
N LYS A 427 20.31 -2.42 13.03
CA LYS A 427 20.09 -1.14 13.72
C LYS A 427 20.56 0.05 12.89
N GLU A 428 21.65 -0.15 12.16
CA GLU A 428 22.29 0.88 11.38
C GLU A 428 21.40 1.27 10.18
N PRO A 429 21.18 2.56 9.92
CA PRO A 429 20.55 3.00 8.68
C PRO A 429 21.50 2.74 7.48
N LEU A 430 20.96 2.68 6.27
CA LEU A 430 21.78 2.94 5.07
C LEU A 430 22.40 4.33 5.20
N SER A 431 23.67 4.47 4.79
CA SER A 431 24.40 5.72 4.93
C SER A 431 23.84 6.80 4.01
N LYS A 432 24.14 8.07 4.30
CA LYS A 432 23.68 9.19 3.47
C LYS A 432 24.21 9.10 2.04
N GLU A 433 25.40 8.57 1.87
CA GLU A 433 26.06 8.36 0.57
C GLU A 433 25.31 7.30 -0.25
N VAL A 434 24.94 6.17 0.37
CA VAL A 434 24.10 5.14 -0.29
C VAL A 434 22.75 5.72 -0.69
N MET A 435 22.09 6.45 0.22
CA MET A 435 20.79 7.08 -0.06
C MET A 435 20.89 8.08 -1.22
N TRP A 436 21.97 8.86 -1.28
CA TRP A 436 22.21 9.81 -2.37
C TRP A 436 22.43 9.12 -3.71
N GLU A 437 23.24 8.06 -3.77
CA GLU A 437 23.45 7.31 -5.01
C GLU A 437 22.15 6.68 -5.54
N ILE A 438 21.29 6.20 -4.63
CA ILE A 438 19.95 5.72 -4.98
C ILE A 438 19.10 6.84 -5.59
N ASP A 439 19.10 8.03 -4.97
CA ASP A 439 18.32 9.16 -5.48
C ASP A 439 18.85 9.63 -6.85
N VAL A 440 20.15 9.56 -7.12
CA VAL A 440 20.72 9.84 -8.45
C VAL A 440 20.18 8.88 -9.52
N VAL A 441 20.11 7.58 -9.22
CA VAL A 441 19.54 6.58 -10.14
C VAL A 441 18.06 6.85 -10.38
N HIS A 442 17.30 7.13 -9.31
CA HIS A 442 15.89 7.47 -9.40
C HIS A 442 15.63 8.69 -10.28
N MET A 443 16.42 9.76 -10.13
CA MET A 443 16.25 10.98 -10.91
C MET A 443 16.53 10.78 -12.41
N ARG A 444 17.36 9.79 -12.78
CA ARG A 444 17.59 9.41 -14.18
C ARG A 444 16.47 8.51 -14.73
N ASN A 445 15.86 7.70 -13.88
CA ASN A 445 14.86 6.70 -14.21
C ASN A 445 13.55 6.99 -13.49
N ARG A 446 13.04 8.21 -13.59
CA ARG A 446 11.87 8.64 -12.84
C ARG A 446 10.62 7.95 -13.39
N LEU A 447 9.87 7.26 -12.53
CA LEU A 447 8.66 6.49 -12.89
C LEU A 447 8.92 5.37 -13.93
N PRO A 448 9.90 4.49 -13.68
CA PRO A 448 10.41 3.57 -14.70
C PRO A 448 9.39 2.48 -15.08
N LEU A 449 8.39 2.23 -14.23
CA LEU A 449 7.32 1.25 -14.49
C LEU A 449 6.40 1.63 -15.65
N PHE A 450 6.36 2.89 -16.03
CA PHE A 450 5.43 3.43 -17.03
C PHE A 450 6.09 3.67 -18.39
N SER A 451 7.42 3.65 -18.45
CA SER A 451 8.18 3.82 -19.68
C SER A 451 8.32 2.47 -20.38
N ASN A 452 7.35 2.06 -21.20
CA ASN A 452 7.42 0.78 -21.90
C ASN A 452 7.08 0.92 -23.39
N GLU A 453 7.93 0.35 -24.25
CA GLU A 453 7.64 0.17 -25.68
C GLU A 453 6.70 -1.03 -25.93
N ASN A 454 6.61 -1.97 -24.99
CA ASN A 454 5.68 -3.09 -25.00
C ASN A 454 4.35 -2.70 -24.34
N VAL A 455 3.52 -1.92 -25.04
CA VAL A 455 2.10 -1.75 -24.69
C VAL A 455 1.33 -3.01 -25.12
N GLY A 456 0.70 -3.68 -24.15
CA GLY A 456 0.03 -4.97 -24.36
C GLY A 456 -1.42 -4.97 -23.89
N ARG A 457 -2.21 -5.89 -24.47
CA ARG A 457 -3.64 -6.07 -24.14
C ARG A 457 -3.84 -6.48 -22.67
N ASP A 458 -4.94 -6.03 -22.07
CA ASP A 458 -5.27 -6.39 -20.68
C ASP A 458 -5.68 -7.86 -20.50
N TRP A 459 -6.08 -8.22 -19.26
CA TRP A 459 -6.55 -9.57 -18.90
C TRP A 459 -7.68 -10.10 -19.79
N TYR A 460 -8.45 -9.20 -20.41
CA TYR A 460 -9.58 -9.50 -21.28
C TYR A 460 -9.25 -9.40 -22.77
N GLY A 461 -8.00 -9.07 -23.13
CA GLY A 461 -7.62 -8.87 -24.51
C GLY A 461 -8.02 -7.50 -25.09
N GLU A 462 -8.42 -6.56 -24.24
CA GLU A 462 -8.93 -5.23 -24.60
C GLU A 462 -8.05 -4.13 -23.97
N GLY A 463 -7.83 -3.00 -24.65
CA GLY A 463 -7.06 -1.86 -24.11
C GLY A 463 -5.52 -1.99 -24.11
N GLU A 464 -4.84 -0.86 -23.92
CA GLU A 464 -3.38 -0.76 -23.79
C GLU A 464 -3.03 -0.68 -22.30
N ILE A 465 -2.24 -1.62 -21.78
CA ILE A 465 -1.63 -1.48 -20.46
C ILE A 465 -0.20 -0.95 -20.64
N GLY A 466 0.12 0.13 -19.92
CA GLY A 466 1.34 0.93 -20.08
C GLY A 466 1.00 2.21 -20.83
N GLU A 467 1.61 3.33 -20.43
CA GLU A 467 1.49 4.56 -21.21
C GLU A 467 2.56 4.51 -22.32
N PRO A 468 2.19 4.74 -23.59
CA PRO A 468 3.20 4.99 -24.61
C PRO A 468 4.04 6.19 -24.15
N ILE A 469 5.36 6.08 -24.27
CA ILE A 469 6.27 7.20 -24.04
C ILE A 469 5.83 8.33 -24.99
N PRO A 470 5.52 9.54 -24.49
CA PRO A 470 5.08 10.66 -25.32
C PRO A 470 6.05 11.04 -26.44
#